data_AF-A0A2D5S0T9-F1
#
_entry.id   AF-A0A2D5S0T9-F1
#
_cell.length_a   1.000
_cell.length_b   1.000
_cell.length_c   1.000
_cell.angle_alpha   90.00
_cell.angle_beta   90.00
_cell.angle_gamma   90.00
#
_symmetry.space_group_name_H-M   'P 1'
#
loop_
_entity.id
_entity.type
_entity.pdbx_description
1 polymer ?
#
loop_
_entity_poly.entity_id
_entity_poly.type
_entity_poly.pdbx_seq_one_letter_code
_entity_poly.pdbx_strand_id
1 'polypeptide(L)'
;MEKSYLQCVSWDKHRDRLKEPITRIGNIANDPHLYKEIDKACSNEWAFLFLVPDGFFILRPRHIESKTFIEITVASCHGGNATQRYLHHIIRLAKCGKAQFIEFATARRGFNKVAPSHGWAHAGVRDGLTVWRHFLGD
;
A
#
# COMPACT_ATOMS: atom_id res chain seq x y z
N MET A 1 -0.43 25.17 7.31
CA MET A 1 0.46 24.00 7.18
C MET A 1 -0.28 22.79 7.72
N GLU A 2 -0.67 21.86 6.86
CA GLU A 2 -1.25 20.59 7.30
C GLU A 2 -0.20 19.82 8.13
N LYS A 3 -0.54 19.47 9.37
CA LYS A 3 0.28 18.54 10.15
C LYS A 3 0.24 17.20 9.43
N SER A 4 1.33 16.83 8.76
CA SER A 4 1.47 15.49 8.18
C SER A 4 1.60 14.49 9.32
N TYR A 5 0.50 13.81 9.65
CA TYR A 5 0.48 12.72 10.64
C TYR A 5 1.13 11.43 10.10
N LEU A 6 1.63 11.47 8.87
CA LEU A 6 2.36 10.38 8.24
C LEU A 6 3.77 10.28 8.81
N GLN A 7 4.11 9.12 9.36
CA GLN A 7 5.44 8.84 9.89
C GLN A 7 6.02 7.60 9.23
N CYS A 8 7.13 7.75 8.52
CA CYS A 8 7.98 6.61 8.16
C CYS A 8 8.71 6.17 9.44
N VAL A 9 8.55 4.90 9.81
CA VAL A 9 9.06 4.37 11.08
C VAL A 9 9.83 3.09 10.86
N SER A 10 10.70 2.79 11.82
CA SER A 10 11.52 1.58 11.79
C SER A 10 10.66 0.31 11.95
N TRP A 11 10.84 -0.67 11.07
CA TRP A 11 10.07 -1.91 11.05
C TRP A 11 10.28 -2.77 12.29
N ASP A 12 11.53 -2.90 12.74
CA ASP A 12 11.94 -3.67 13.92
C ASP A 12 11.14 -3.31 15.18
N LYS A 13 10.84 -2.02 15.37
CA LYS A 13 10.07 -1.50 16.52
C LYS A 13 8.57 -1.81 16.45
N HIS A 14 8.08 -2.33 15.33
CA HIS A 14 6.65 -2.47 15.08
C HIS A 14 6.20 -3.83 14.52
N ARG A 15 7.12 -4.67 14.03
CA ARG A 15 6.79 -5.94 13.38
C ARG A 15 5.90 -6.85 14.24
N ASP A 16 6.17 -6.94 15.55
CA ASP A 16 5.45 -7.85 16.44
C ASP A 16 3.98 -7.48 16.58
N ARG A 17 3.68 -6.18 16.76
CA ARG A 17 2.29 -5.70 16.86
C ARG A 17 1.56 -5.68 15.51
N LEU A 18 2.28 -5.62 14.40
CA LEU A 18 1.71 -5.61 13.04
C LEU A 18 1.54 -7.01 12.45
N LYS A 19 2.10 -8.05 13.08
CA LYS A 19 2.01 -9.43 12.61
C LYS A 19 0.57 -9.89 12.44
N GLU A 20 -0.25 -9.76 13.47
CA GLU A 20 -1.65 -10.20 13.44
C GLU A 20 -2.47 -9.51 12.34
N PRO A 21 -2.50 -8.17 12.22
CA PRO A 21 -3.31 -7.53 11.17
C PRO A 21 -2.80 -7.85 9.76
N ILE A 22 -1.49 -8.00 9.56
CA ILE A 22 -0.93 -8.39 8.26
C ILE A 22 -1.29 -9.85 7.93
N THR A 23 -1.19 -10.77 8.88
CA THR A 23 -1.60 -12.17 8.69
C THR A 23 -3.08 -12.28 8.34
N ARG A 24 -3.95 -11.48 9.00
CA ARG A 24 -5.37 -11.43 8.67
C ARG A 24 -5.62 -10.96 7.23
N ILE A 25 -4.91 -9.93 6.79
CA ILE A 25 -4.98 -9.45 5.40
C ILE A 25 -4.52 -10.53 4.43
N GLY A 26 -3.41 -11.21 4.73
CA GLY A 26 -2.89 -12.33 3.94
C GLY A 26 -3.93 -13.44 3.78
N ASN A 27 -4.56 -13.87 4.88
CA ASN A 27 -5.61 -14.89 4.83
C ASN A 27 -6.81 -14.48 3.97
N ILE A 28 -7.26 -13.22 4.05
CA ILE A 28 -8.35 -12.69 3.20
C ILE A 28 -7.93 -12.66 1.73
N ALA A 29 -6.67 -12.38 1.46
CA ALA A 29 -6.09 -12.35 0.12
C ALA A 29 -5.65 -13.74 -0.40
N ASN A 30 -5.86 -14.82 0.38
CA ASN A 30 -5.35 -16.17 0.11
C ASN A 30 -3.83 -16.23 -0.08
N ASP A 31 -3.09 -15.36 0.62
CA ASP A 31 -1.63 -15.34 0.70
C ASP A 31 -1.18 -15.58 2.16
N PRO A 32 -0.98 -16.84 2.57
CA PRO A 32 -0.53 -17.16 3.93
C PRO A 32 0.92 -16.74 4.20
N HIS A 33 1.70 -16.40 3.16
CA HIS A 33 3.11 -16.01 3.28
C HIS A 33 3.31 -14.49 3.34
N LEU A 34 2.24 -13.70 3.19
CA LEU A 34 2.29 -12.24 3.12
C LEU A 34 3.12 -11.61 4.24
N TYR A 35 2.91 -12.02 5.50
CA TYR A 35 3.68 -11.47 6.62
C TYR A 35 5.17 -11.78 6.48
N LYS A 36 5.54 -13.02 6.10
CA LYS A 36 6.94 -13.42 5.96
C LYS A 36 7.63 -12.63 4.85
N GLU A 37 6.94 -12.40 3.73
CA GLU A 37 7.46 -11.58 2.64
C GLU A 37 7.62 -10.11 3.02
N ILE A 38 6.67 -9.55 3.78
CA ILE A 38 6.75 -8.19 4.30
C ILE A 38 7.88 -8.04 5.32
N ASP A 39 7.97 -8.97 6.28
CA ASP A 39 9.02 -8.95 7.30
C ASP A 39 10.41 -8.99 6.66
N LYS A 40 10.58 -9.85 5.64
CA LYS A 40 11.80 -9.90 4.84
C LYS A 40 12.03 -8.58 4.09
N ALA A 41 11.04 -8.06 3.38
CA ALA A 41 11.20 -6.84 2.58
C ALA A 41 11.52 -5.62 3.44
N CYS A 42 10.81 -5.44 4.57
CA CYS A 42 11.05 -4.33 5.48
C CYS A 42 12.38 -4.46 6.22
N SER A 43 12.78 -5.67 6.65
CA SER A 43 14.06 -5.89 7.33
C SER A 43 15.28 -5.69 6.42
N ASN A 44 15.10 -5.79 5.09
CA ASN A 44 16.14 -5.52 4.09
C ASN A 44 15.98 -4.13 3.45
N GLU A 45 15.13 -3.26 3.99
CA GLU A 45 14.87 -1.90 3.48
C GLU A 45 14.39 -1.85 2.01
N TRP A 46 13.76 -2.93 1.55
CA TRP A 46 13.10 -2.99 0.23
C TRP A 46 11.67 -2.45 0.30
N ALA A 47 11.09 -2.39 1.48
CA ALA A 47 9.77 -1.83 1.75
C ALA A 47 9.79 -0.99 3.03
N PHE A 48 8.91 0.00 3.13
CA PHE A 48 8.94 1.00 4.18
C PHE A 48 7.58 1.09 4.86
N LEU A 49 7.58 1.03 6.19
CA LEU A 49 6.39 1.14 7.02
C LEU A 49 6.05 2.61 7.29
N PHE A 50 4.81 2.95 7.00
CA PHE A 50 4.24 4.24 7.34
C PHE A 50 3.07 4.09 8.32
N LEU A 51 3.12 4.82 9.42
CA LEU A 51 2.02 4.92 10.37
C LEU A 51 1.17 6.15 10.08
N VAL A 52 -0.12 5.99 10.31
CA VAL A 52 -1.13 7.04 10.30
C VAL A 52 -2.01 6.91 11.54
N PRO A 53 -2.74 7.97 11.96
CA PRO A 53 -3.50 7.98 13.22
C PRO A 53 -4.41 6.77 13.49
N ASP A 54 -4.99 6.17 12.45
CA ASP A 54 -5.95 5.07 12.55
C ASP A 54 -5.50 3.78 11.84
N GLY A 55 -4.20 3.66 11.53
CA GLY A 55 -3.73 2.56 10.72
C GLY A 55 -2.27 2.62 10.29
N PHE A 56 -1.97 1.89 9.22
CA PHE A 56 -0.67 1.84 8.61
C PHE A 56 -0.77 1.43 7.14
N PHE A 57 0.28 1.71 6.39
CA PHE A 57 0.51 1.13 5.08
C PHE A 57 2.00 0.90 4.85
N ILE A 58 2.30 -0.05 3.96
CA ILE A 58 3.67 -0.41 3.59
C ILE A 58 3.85 -0.11 2.11
N LEU A 59 4.83 0.72 1.80
CA LEU A 59 5.17 1.07 0.42
C LEU A 59 6.43 0.34 0.01
N ARG A 60 6.38 -0.30 -1.15
CA ARG A 60 7.51 -1.00 -1.75
C ARG A 60 7.80 -0.41 -3.13
N PRO A 61 8.96 0.22 -3.34
CA PRO A 61 9.40 0.58 -4.69
C PRO A 61 9.59 -0.67 -5.55
N ARG A 62 9.11 -0.62 -6.80
CA ARG A 62 9.18 -1.71 -7.78
C ARG A 62 9.64 -1.19 -9.13
N HIS A 63 10.29 -2.05 -9.90
CA HIS A 63 10.66 -1.79 -11.27
C HIS A 63 10.37 -3.02 -12.13
N ILE A 64 9.57 -2.86 -13.20
CA ILE A 64 9.21 -3.94 -14.14
C ILE A 64 9.19 -3.36 -15.55
N GLU A 65 9.91 -3.97 -16.50
CA GLU A 65 9.86 -3.62 -17.93
C GLU A 65 10.00 -2.11 -18.20
N SER A 66 11.03 -1.49 -17.61
CA SER A 66 11.29 -0.03 -17.68
C SER A 66 10.30 0.84 -16.92
N LYS A 67 9.35 0.26 -16.18
CA LYS A 67 8.39 1.01 -15.38
C LYS A 67 8.71 0.99 -13.90
N THR A 68 8.93 2.16 -13.32
CA THR A 68 9.09 2.34 -11.88
C THR A 68 7.74 2.67 -11.25
N PHE A 69 7.35 1.95 -10.20
CA PHE A 69 6.09 2.19 -9.49
C PHE A 69 6.24 1.95 -7.99
N ILE A 70 5.30 2.52 -7.21
CA ILE A 70 5.18 2.19 -5.79
C ILE A 70 4.05 1.18 -5.62
N GLU A 71 4.36 0.03 -5.04
CA GLU A 71 3.36 -0.92 -4.58
C GLU A 71 2.91 -0.56 -3.17
N ILE A 72 1.60 -0.49 -2.93
CA ILE A 72 1.03 -0.53 -1.57
C ILE A 72 0.86 -2.01 -1.23
N THR A 73 1.88 -2.62 -0.62
CA THR A 73 1.92 -4.06 -0.38
C THR A 73 0.86 -4.47 0.66
N VAL A 74 0.68 -3.65 1.69
CA VAL A 74 -0.40 -3.78 2.67
C VAL A 74 -0.87 -2.39 3.08
N ALA A 75 -2.18 -2.25 3.27
CA ALA A 75 -2.79 -1.11 3.95
C ALA A 75 -3.90 -1.58 4.89
N SER A 76 -3.93 -1.04 6.10
CA SER A 76 -5.00 -1.24 7.07
C SER A 76 -5.33 0.07 7.75
N CYS A 77 -6.59 0.49 7.69
CA CYS A 77 -7.10 1.67 8.36
C CYS A 77 -8.48 1.35 8.93
N HIS A 78 -8.73 1.79 10.16
CA HIS A 78 -10.00 1.53 10.85
C HIS A 78 -11.00 2.69 10.69
N GLY A 79 -10.52 3.90 10.36
CA GLY A 79 -11.38 5.03 10.04
C GLY A 79 -11.88 5.00 8.60
N GLY A 80 -13.03 5.64 8.37
CA GLY A 80 -13.59 5.84 7.04
C GLY A 80 -12.72 6.73 6.14
N ASN A 81 -12.98 6.66 4.83
CA ASN A 81 -12.41 7.55 3.80
C ASN A 81 -10.86 7.59 3.78
N ALA A 82 -10.21 6.46 4.09
CA ALA A 82 -8.74 6.36 4.11
C ALA A 82 -8.10 6.84 2.79
N THR A 83 -8.70 6.54 1.64
CA THR A 83 -8.21 7.02 0.33
C THR A 83 -8.19 8.55 0.26
N GLN A 84 -9.28 9.23 0.62
CA GLN A 84 -9.33 10.71 0.62
C GLN A 84 -8.30 11.31 1.59
N ARG A 85 -8.10 10.66 2.74
CA ARG A 85 -7.20 11.15 3.80
C ARG A 85 -5.73 10.91 3.50
N TYR A 86 -5.37 9.81 2.84
CA TYR A 86 -3.97 9.35 2.78
C TYR A 86 -3.40 9.19 1.37
N LEU A 87 -4.24 9.11 0.33
CA LEU A 87 -3.75 8.94 -1.04
C LEU A 87 -2.82 10.07 -1.48
N HIS A 88 -3.14 11.32 -1.14
CA HIS A 88 -2.32 12.48 -1.52
C HIS A 88 -0.89 12.39 -0.95
N HIS A 89 -0.73 11.83 0.25
CA HIS A 89 0.59 11.57 0.84
C HIS A 89 1.36 10.47 0.08
N ILE A 90 0.68 9.38 -0.28
CA ILE A 90 1.29 8.29 -1.06
C ILE A 90 1.71 8.78 -2.45
N ILE A 91 0.86 9.60 -3.10
CA ILE A 91 1.18 10.26 -4.38
C ILE A 91 2.45 11.11 -4.26
N ARG A 92 2.57 11.92 -3.21
CA ARG A 92 3.76 12.74 -2.99
C ARG A 92 5.02 11.87 -2.85
N LEU A 93 4.97 10.82 -2.03
CA LEU A 93 6.09 9.89 -1.85
C LEU A 93 6.46 9.17 -3.14
N ALA A 94 5.46 8.72 -3.90
CA ALA A 94 5.67 8.03 -5.16
C ALA A 94 6.30 8.96 -6.22
N LYS A 95 5.86 10.22 -6.29
CA LYS A 95 6.51 11.25 -7.13
C LYS A 95 7.97 11.50 -6.72
N CYS A 96 8.27 11.57 -5.42
CA CYS A 96 9.66 11.67 -4.94
C CYS A 96 10.51 10.47 -5.40
N GLY A 97 9.93 9.27 -5.43
CA GLY A 97 10.56 8.06 -5.95
C GLY A 97 10.58 7.94 -7.49
N LYS A 98 10.18 8.98 -8.23
CA LYS A 98 10.04 8.97 -9.70
C LYS A 98 9.18 7.81 -10.22
N ALA A 99 8.18 7.40 -9.44
CA ALA A 99 7.22 6.40 -9.87
C ALA A 99 6.29 6.97 -10.94
N GLN A 100 5.93 6.14 -11.91
CA GLN A 100 4.94 6.45 -12.94
C GLN A 100 3.51 6.14 -12.48
N PHE A 101 3.35 5.21 -11.54
CA PHE A 101 2.07 4.87 -10.94
C PHE A 101 2.23 4.29 -9.54
N ILE A 102 1.11 4.22 -8.83
CA ILE A 102 0.95 3.44 -7.60
C ILE A 102 0.11 2.21 -7.95
N GLU A 103 0.44 1.04 -7.41
CA GLU A 103 -0.30 -0.20 -7.62
C GLU A 103 -0.67 -0.87 -6.29
N PHE A 104 -1.83 -1.51 -6.23
CA PHE A 104 -2.12 -2.50 -5.22
C PHE A 104 -3.11 -3.56 -5.74
N ALA A 105 -3.17 -4.69 -5.04
CA ALA A 105 -4.13 -5.76 -5.30
C ALA A 105 -5.06 -5.95 -4.09
N THR A 106 -6.34 -6.27 -4.31
CA THR A 106 -7.28 -6.49 -3.21
C THR A 106 -8.35 -7.55 -3.52
N ALA A 107 -8.72 -8.31 -2.50
CA ALA A 107 -9.90 -9.18 -2.49
C ALA A 107 -11.19 -8.41 -2.14
N ARG A 108 -11.07 -7.16 -1.65
CA ARG A 108 -12.22 -6.37 -1.19
C ARG A 108 -12.99 -5.78 -2.38
N ARG A 109 -14.04 -6.48 -2.80
CA ARG A 109 -14.96 -6.03 -3.87
C ARG A 109 -15.59 -4.65 -3.62
N GLY A 110 -15.73 -4.24 -2.36
CA GLY A 110 -16.26 -2.93 -1.99
C GLY A 110 -15.44 -1.76 -2.54
N PHE A 111 -14.12 -1.96 -2.74
CA PHE A 111 -13.27 -0.92 -3.31
C PHE A 111 -13.61 -0.62 -4.79
N ASN A 112 -14.15 -1.60 -5.53
CA ASN A 112 -14.44 -1.45 -6.96
C ASN A 112 -15.40 -0.28 -7.27
N LYS A 113 -16.29 0.07 -6.33
CA LYS A 113 -17.24 1.17 -6.49
C LYS A 113 -16.60 2.55 -6.29
N VAL A 114 -15.60 2.65 -5.42
CA VAL A 114 -14.98 3.92 -5.01
C VAL A 114 -13.64 4.19 -5.72
N ALA A 115 -13.03 3.16 -6.31
CA ALA A 115 -11.75 3.27 -6.98
C ALA A 115 -11.75 4.36 -8.08
N PRO A 116 -12.73 4.38 -9.02
CA PRO A 116 -12.69 5.34 -10.12
C PRO A 116 -12.84 6.79 -9.66
N SER A 117 -13.68 7.06 -8.65
CA SER A 117 -13.86 8.42 -8.08
C SER A 117 -12.61 8.95 -7.37
N HIS A 118 -11.63 8.08 -7.10
CA HIS A 118 -10.34 8.43 -6.52
C HIS A 118 -9.18 8.24 -7.50
N GLY A 119 -9.44 8.24 -8.82
CA GLY A 119 -8.38 8.24 -9.84
C GLY A 119 -7.71 6.88 -10.08
N TRP A 120 -8.27 5.79 -9.54
CA TRP A 120 -7.76 4.45 -9.78
C TRP A 120 -8.34 3.86 -11.07
N ALA A 121 -7.45 3.32 -11.90
CA ALA A 121 -7.78 2.54 -13.08
C ALA A 121 -7.68 1.04 -12.79
N HIS A 122 -8.65 0.27 -13.26
CA HIS A 122 -8.60 -1.19 -13.18
C HIS A 122 -7.49 -1.71 -14.10
N ALA A 123 -6.57 -2.49 -13.54
CA ALA A 123 -5.38 -2.97 -14.25
C ALA A 123 -5.39 -4.49 -14.52
N GLY A 124 -6.40 -5.21 -14.02
CA GLY A 124 -6.57 -6.64 -14.25
C GLY A 124 -6.77 -7.44 -12.96
N VAL A 125 -6.48 -8.73 -13.03
CA VAL A 125 -6.55 -9.66 -11.90
C VAL A 125 -5.22 -10.39 -11.78
N ARG A 126 -4.68 -10.49 -10.56
CA ARG A 126 -3.47 -11.23 -10.22
C ARG A 126 -3.76 -12.10 -9.01
N ASP A 127 -3.54 -13.41 -9.11
CA ASP A 127 -3.77 -14.37 -8.03
C ASP A 127 -5.19 -14.30 -7.43
N GLY A 128 -6.19 -14.04 -8.27
CA GLY A 128 -7.59 -13.88 -7.85
C GLY A 128 -7.92 -12.54 -7.19
N LEU A 129 -6.95 -11.62 -7.10
CA LEU A 129 -7.12 -10.27 -6.55
C LEU A 129 -7.29 -9.24 -7.68
N THR A 130 -8.19 -8.28 -7.49
CA THR A 130 -8.34 -7.16 -8.43
C THR A 130 -7.19 -6.19 -8.25
N VAL A 131 -6.49 -5.86 -9.34
CA VAL A 131 -5.34 -4.95 -9.37
C VAL A 131 -5.80 -3.56 -9.81
N TRP A 132 -5.39 -2.55 -9.06
CA TRP A 132 -5.69 -1.15 -9.32
C TRP A 132 -4.40 -0.35 -9.48
N ARG A 133 -4.41 0.59 -10.43
CA ARG A 133 -3.30 1.53 -10.65
C ARG A 133 -3.77 2.96 -10.56
N HIS A 134 -3.02 3.80 -9.85
CA HIS A 134 -3.19 5.24 -9.85
C HIS A 134 -2.00 5.85 -10.61
N PHE A 135 -2.25 6.32 -11.83
CA PHE A 135 -1.20 6.93 -12.64
C PHE A 135 -0.82 8.30 -12.07
N LEU A 136 0.48 8.55 -12.02
CA LEU A 136 1.04 9.83 -11.60
C LEU A 136 1.38 10.53 -12.91
N GLY A 137 0.45 11.35 -13.39
CA GLY A 137 0.73 12.20 -14.55
C GLY A 137 2.01 13.02 -14.33
N ASP A 138 2.63 13.41 -15.44
CA ASP A 138 3.81 14.28 -15.48
C ASP A 138 3.58 15.59 -14.68
#